data_AF-A0A969ZY28-F1
#
_entry.id   AF-A0A969ZY28-F1
#
_cell.length_a   1.000
_cell.length_b   1.000
_cell.length_c   1.000
_cell.angle_alpha   90.00
_cell.angle_beta   90.00
_cell.angle_gamma   90.00
#
_symmetry.space_group_name_H-M   'P 1'
#
loop_
_entity.id
_entity.type
_entity.pdbx_description
1 polymer ?
#
loop_
_entity_poly.entity_id
_entity_poly.type
_entity_poly.pdbx_seq_one_letter_code
_entity_poly.pdbx_strand_id
1 'polypeptide(L)' 'RIKLESGESCKISFEILPEQLAVVNDDGESIIEPGDFEIYVGGSQPDTRSIKLLGKAPLKGILKVE' A
#
# COMPACT_ATOMS: atom_id res chain seq x y z
N ARG A 1 9.20 -11.09 2.49
CA ARG A 1 9.22 -11.31 3.96
C ARG A 1 10.58 -10.87 4.46
N ILE A 2 10.65 -10.16 5.58
CA ILE A 2 11.91 -9.72 6.19
C ILE A 2 12.08 -10.50 7.49
N LYS A 3 13.25 -11.10 7.70
CA LYS A 3 13.62 -11.74 8.96
C LYS A 3 14.47 -10.75 9.75
N LEU A 4 14.11 -10.53 11.01
CA LEU A 4 14.84 -9.69 11.95
C LEU A 4 15.08 -10.48 13.23
N GLU A 5 16.26 -10.36 13.80
CA GLU A 5 16.55 -10.86 15.14
C GLU A 5 15.95 -9.92 16.21
N SER A 6 15.94 -10.37 17.47
CA SER A 6 15.37 -9.57 18.57
C SER A 6 16.11 -8.22 18.72
N GLY A 7 15.36 -7.12 18.63
CA GLY A 7 15.89 -5.76 18.69
C GLY A 7 16.50 -5.24 17.38
N GLU A 8 16.56 -6.05 16.34
CA GLU A 8 17.06 -5.61 15.03
C GLU A 8 16.05 -4.67 14.35
N SER A 9 16.57 -3.70 13.59
CA SER A 9 15.78 -2.82 12.75
C SER A 9 16.45 -2.69 11.39
N CYS A 10 15.65 -2.76 10.32
CA CYS A 10 16.13 -2.55 8.96
C CYS A 10 15.30 -1.47 8.26
N LYS A 11 15.93 -0.76 7.33
CA LYS A 11 15.23 0.12 6.39
C LYS A 11 14.95 -0.65 5.10
N ILE A 12 13.71 -0.58 4.64
CA ILE A 12 13.30 -1.13 3.34
C ILE A 12 12.72 0.00 2.49
N SER A 13 12.84 -0.16 1.18
CA SER A 13 12.27 0.75 0.19
C SER A 13 11.47 -0.05 -0.82
N PHE A 14 10.33 0.49 -1.22
CA PHE A 14 9.54 -0.01 -2.33
C PHE A 14 9.47 1.07 -3.39
N GLU A 15 9.61 0.68 -4.64
CA GLU A 15 9.30 1.52 -5.78
C GLU A 15 7.87 1.20 -6.21
N ILE A 16 7.06 2.24 -6.42
CA ILE A 16 5.70 2.11 -6.95
C ILE A 16 5.77 2.53 -8.41
N LEU A 17 5.61 1.56 -9.29
CA LEU A 17 5.62 1.78 -10.74
C LEU A 17 4.21 2.18 -11.20
N PRO A 18 4.07 3.05 -12.22
CA PRO A 18 2.77 3.50 -12.71
C PRO A 18 1.80 2.37 -13.06
N GLU A 19 2.28 1.27 -13.65
CA GLU A 19 1.46 0.10 -13.99
C GLU A 19 0.84 -0.61 -12.76
N GLN A 20 1.40 -0.42 -11.56
CA GLN A 20 0.83 -0.95 -10.32
C GLN A 20 -0.36 -0.13 -9.81
N LEU A 21 -0.56 1.06 -10.37
CA LEU A 21 -1.72 1.93 -10.14
C LEU A 21 -2.78 1.77 -11.23
N ALA A 22 -2.51 0.98 -12.26
CA ALA A 22 -3.41 0.81 -13.38
C ALA A 22 -4.63 -0.04 -13.02
N VAL A 23 -5.74 0.27 -13.68
CA VAL A 23 -6.99 -0.50 -13.66
C VAL A 23 -7.31 -0.95 -15.09
N VAL A 24 -8.00 -2.09 -15.20
CA VAL A 24 -8.52 -2.56 -16.49
C VAL A 24 -9.94 -2.03 -16.64
N ASN A 25 -10.16 -1.23 -17.69
CA ASN A 25 -11.49 -0.67 -17.99
C ASN A 25 -12.42 -1.74 -18.61
N ASP A 26 -13.67 -1.37 -18.86
CA ASP A 26 -14.68 -2.27 -19.43
C ASP A 26 -14.33 -2.75 -20.87
N ASP A 27 -13.48 -2.01 -21.58
CA ASP A 27 -12.97 -2.35 -22.92
C ASP A 27 -11.75 -3.30 -22.87
N GLY A 28 -11.27 -3.64 -21.67
CA GLY A 28 -10.13 -4.52 -21.45
C GLY A 28 -8.77 -3.82 -21.55
N GLU A 29 -8.73 -2.50 -21.58
CA GLU A 29 -7.50 -1.70 -21.66
C GLU A 29 -6.95 -1.40 -20.25
N SER A 30 -5.62 -1.49 -20.11
CA SER A 30 -4.93 -1.08 -18.89
C SER A 30 -4.69 0.43 -18.90
N ILE A 31 -5.38 1.16 -18.03
CA ILE A 31 -5.30 2.62 -17.91
C ILE A 31 -4.85 3.04 -16.50
N ILE A 32 -4.22 4.20 -16.39
CA ILE A 32 -3.93 4.83 -15.10
C ILE A 32 -4.85 6.03 -14.97
N GLU A 33 -5.68 6.04 -13.95
CA GLU A 33 -6.56 7.17 -13.68
C GLU A 33 -5.79 8.25 -12.90
N PRO A 34 -5.82 9.52 -13.35
CA PRO A 34 -5.26 10.61 -12.57
C PRO A 34 -6.06 10.80 -11.28
N GLY A 35 -5.38 11.09 -10.17
CA GLY A 35 -6.03 11.26 -8.88
C GLY A 35 -5.12 11.04 -7.67
N ASP A 36 -5.75 11.08 -6.51
CA ASP A 36 -5.12 10.80 -5.22
C ASP A 36 -5.26 9.30 -4.89
N PHE A 37 -4.14 8.60 -4.81
CA PHE A 37 -4.08 7.19 -4.39
C PHE A 37 -3.71 7.11 -2.91
N GLU A 38 -4.52 6.38 -2.13
CA GLU A 38 -4.22 6.11 -0.73
C GLU A 38 -3.29 4.89 -0.59
N ILE A 39 -2.07 5.12 -0.12
CA ILE A 39 -1.07 4.08 0.11
C ILE A 39 -1.07 3.70 1.59
N TYR A 40 -1.22 2.40 1.87
CA TYR A 40 -1.20 1.86 3.23
C TYR A 40 0.03 0.98 3.46
N VAL A 41 0.77 1.22 4.55
CA VAL A 41 1.97 0.44 4.92
C VAL A 41 1.83 -0.11 6.33
N GLY A 42 1.77 -1.43 6.47
CA GLY A 42 1.68 -2.09 7.76
C GLY A 42 1.57 -3.60 7.65
N GLY A 43 1.35 -4.26 8.79
CA GLY A 43 1.17 -5.72 8.86
C GLY A 43 -0.25 -6.20 8.55
N SER A 44 -1.16 -5.30 8.17
CA SER A 44 -2.57 -5.63 7.91
C SER A 44 -3.24 -4.66 6.95
N GLN A 45 -4.42 -5.06 6.47
CA GLN A 45 -5.32 -4.18 5.73
C GLN A 45 -5.87 -3.06 6.62
N PRO A 46 -6.32 -1.94 6.02
CA PRO A 46 -6.87 -0.79 6.75
C PRO A 46 -8.32 -0.99 7.24
N ASP A 47 -8.84 -2.22 7.22
CA ASP A 47 -10.21 -2.51 7.63
C ASP A 47 -10.39 -2.53 9.15
N THR A 48 -11.60 -2.21 9.61
CA THR A 48 -11.95 -2.10 11.04
C THR A 48 -11.66 -3.38 11.82
N ARG A 49 -11.88 -4.56 11.23
CA ARG A 49 -11.68 -5.83 11.92
C ARG A 49 -10.19 -6.10 12.15
N SER A 50 -9.34 -5.87 11.15
CA SER A 50 -7.89 -6.00 11.28
C SER A 50 -7.32 -5.07 12.34
N ILE A 51 -7.75 -3.81 12.35
CA ILE A 51 -7.30 -2.81 13.34
C ILE A 51 -7.69 -3.25 14.75
N LYS A 52 -8.92 -3.75 14.94
CA LYS A 52 -9.40 -4.22 16.24
C LYS A 52 -8.59 -5.41 16.76
N LEU A 53 -8.21 -6.35 15.89
CA LEU A 53 -7.45 -7.54 16.28
C LEU A 53 -5.98 -7.25 16.59
N LEU A 54 -5.38 -6.25 15.93
CA LEU A 54 -3.96 -5.91 16.07
C LEU A 54 -3.70 -4.75 17.03
N GLY A 55 -4.73 -3.98 17.39
CA GLY A 55 -4.61 -2.80 18.25
C GLY A 55 -3.86 -1.63 17.61
N LYS A 56 -3.57 -1.71 16.30
CA LYS A 56 -2.80 -0.71 15.55
C LYS A 56 -3.30 -0.65 14.10
N ALA A 57 -3.42 0.56 13.55
CA ALA A 57 -3.72 0.78 12.14
C ALA A 57 -2.43 0.82 11.28
N PRO A 58 -2.49 0.42 10.00
CA PRO A 58 -1.40 0.68 9.06
C PRO A 58 -1.16 2.19 8.90
N LEU A 59 0.06 2.56 8.53
CA LEU A 59 0.38 3.93 8.14
C LEU A 59 -0.34 4.27 6.83
N LYS A 60 -0.75 5.53 6.67
CA LYS A 60 -1.42 6.05 5.47
C LYS A 60 -0.59 7.17 4.85
N GLY A 61 -0.45 7.15 3.53
CA GLY A 61 0.11 8.23 2.71
C GLY A 61 -0.75 8.49 1.47
N ILE A 62 -0.59 9.66 0.86
CA ILE A 62 -1.26 10.02 -0.39
C ILE A 62 -0.22 10.15 -1.49
N LEU A 63 -0.44 9.47 -2.60
CA LEU A 63 0.32 9.62 -3.83
C LEU A 63 -0.56 10.34 -4.85
N LYS A 64 -0.10 11.50 -5.33
CA LYS A 64 -0.79 12.27 -6.37
C LYS A 64 -0.29 11.84 -7.74
N VAL A 65 -1.20 11.46 -8.62
CA VAL A 65 -0.92 11.14 -10.02
C VAL A 65 -1.66 12.16 -10.87
N GLU A 66 -0.90 12.88 -11.70
CA GLU A 66 -1.40 13.90 -12.62
C GLU A 66 -1.42 13.38 -14.06
#